data_AF-M7THH4-F1
#
_entry.id   AF-M7THH4-F1
#
_cell.length_a   1.000
_cell.length_b   1.000
_cell.length_c   1.000
_cell.angle_alpha   90.00
_cell.angle_beta   90.00
_cell.angle_gamma   90.00
#
_symmetry.space_group_name_H-M   'P 1'
#
loop_
_entity.id
_entity.type
_entity.pdbx_description
1 polymer ?
#
loop_
_entity_poly.entity_id
_entity_poly.type
_entity_poly.pdbx_seq_one_letter_code
_entity_poly.pdbx_strand_id
1 'polypeptide(L)'
;MDIIEGLTRPEQIHGPHGEENKANIQNIRQFISAVELTIPSGPSKDFQMHDGTARVHGRITIPILSQNATFSENNKNWNALQAFTPTLEKFICIASMSLMKSLEINHPATQGRTQNDYEAALEICQRALPAGQKAMLFSDKIRRVNCFSHVRISANVSMGNPWEKLAPDTDTRACGPWVVIVPWGTWHVLGNWSHGGRIVIPSGIDMELKPGDYLRLRKEMYVYNSPFAPFPGNQRYQFEYFMPHIPEHNGERFEDVAELAKVLETECPETVVDSVAF
;
A
#
# COMPACT_ATOMS: atom_id res chain seq x y z
N MET A 1 3.51 -38.66 24.94
CA MET A 1 3.69 -38.30 23.53
C MET A 1 2.33 -38.53 22.91
N ASP A 2 1.46 -37.53 23.03
CA ASP A 2 0.07 -37.67 22.58
C ASP A 2 -0.09 -36.87 21.30
N ILE A 3 -0.40 -37.60 20.23
CA ILE A 3 -0.72 -37.09 18.91
C ILE A 3 -2.14 -36.53 19.02
N ILE A 4 -2.28 -35.20 19.01
CA ILE A 4 -3.57 -34.56 18.81
C ILE A 4 -3.85 -34.53 17.31
N GLU A 5 -4.33 -35.66 16.79
CA GLU A 5 -5.16 -35.71 15.59
C GLU A 5 -6.51 -35.05 15.93
N GLY A 6 -6.89 -33.97 15.25
CA GLY A 6 -8.27 -33.47 15.34
C GLY A 6 -8.53 -31.97 15.35
N LEU A 7 -7.66 -31.11 14.83
CA LEU A 7 -7.95 -29.67 14.66
C LEU A 7 -7.65 -29.14 13.25
N THR A 8 -8.04 -29.88 12.22
CA THR A 8 -8.27 -29.29 10.90
C THR A 8 -9.77 -29.18 10.68
N ARG A 9 -10.38 -28.06 11.11
CA ARG A 9 -11.66 -27.63 10.51
C ARG A 9 -11.33 -27.14 9.09
N PRO A 10 -11.77 -27.83 8.02
CA PRO A 10 -11.43 -27.45 6.64
C PRO A 10 -12.21 -26.23 6.12
N GLU A 11 -13.03 -25.57 6.95
CA GLU A 11 -14.13 -24.74 6.45
C GLU A 11 -13.85 -23.23 6.39
N GLN A 12 -12.62 -22.75 6.61
CA GLN A 12 -12.38 -21.29 6.66
C GLN A 12 -11.70 -20.66 5.44
N ILE A 13 -11.40 -21.40 4.37
CA ILE A 13 -10.84 -20.81 3.13
C ILE A 13 -11.48 -21.39 1.87
N HIS A 14 -12.80 -21.54 1.83
CA HIS A 14 -13.51 -21.88 0.59
C HIS A 14 -14.72 -20.96 0.37
N GLY A 15 -14.46 -19.66 0.26
CA GLY A 15 -15.34 -18.75 -0.46
C GLY A 15 -14.99 -18.72 -1.96
N PRO A 16 -15.84 -18.12 -2.82
CA PRO A 16 -15.59 -17.95 -4.27
C PRO A 16 -14.26 -17.21 -4.60
N HIS A 17 -13.61 -16.61 -3.60
CA HIS A 17 -12.29 -15.99 -3.69
C HIS A 17 -11.12 -16.96 -3.51
N GLY A 18 -11.33 -18.25 -3.22
CA GLY A 18 -10.25 -19.21 -2.95
C GLY A 18 -9.37 -19.50 -4.16
N GLU A 19 -9.96 -19.68 -5.35
CA GLU A 19 -9.22 -19.92 -6.59
C GLU A 19 -8.57 -18.63 -7.12
N GLU A 20 -9.29 -17.51 -7.06
CA GLU A 20 -8.74 -16.20 -7.42
C GLU A 20 -7.56 -15.83 -6.52
N ASN A 21 -7.66 -16.06 -5.21
CA ASN A 21 -6.57 -15.82 -4.27
C ASN A 21 -5.36 -16.71 -4.59
N LYS A 22 -5.55 -18.00 -4.93
CA LYS A 22 -4.44 -18.89 -5.33
C LYS A 22 -3.72 -18.38 -6.58
N ALA A 23 -4.46 -17.99 -7.62
CA ALA A 23 -3.88 -17.46 -8.86
C ALA A 23 -3.16 -16.12 -8.62
N ASN A 24 -3.79 -15.21 -7.87
CA ASN A 24 -3.23 -13.91 -7.54
C ASN A 24 -1.95 -14.03 -6.70
N ILE A 25 -1.95 -14.91 -5.70
CA ILE A 25 -0.78 -15.17 -4.85
C ILE A 25 0.43 -15.58 -5.67
N GLN A 26 0.25 -16.43 -6.68
CA GLN A 26 1.35 -16.89 -7.51
C GLN A 26 1.99 -15.74 -8.28
N ASN A 27 1.17 -14.87 -8.90
CA ASN A 27 1.64 -13.70 -9.64
C ASN A 27 2.33 -12.70 -8.70
N ILE A 28 1.75 -12.45 -7.52
CA ILE A 28 2.33 -11.56 -6.50
C ILE A 28 3.68 -12.10 -6.04
N ARG A 29 3.78 -13.40 -5.73
CA ARG A 29 5.04 -14.05 -5.32
C ARG A 29 6.12 -13.90 -6.38
N GLN A 30 5.81 -14.18 -7.64
CA GLN A 30 6.76 -14.05 -8.74
C GLN A 30 7.29 -12.62 -8.86
N PHE A 31 6.41 -11.63 -8.79
CA PHE A 31 6.82 -10.23 -8.82
C PHE A 31 7.67 -9.83 -7.61
N ILE A 32 7.18 -10.07 -6.40
CA ILE A 32 7.84 -9.69 -5.14
C ILE A 32 9.21 -10.37 -5.01
N SER A 33 9.37 -11.60 -5.50
CA SER A 33 10.67 -12.30 -5.47
C SER A 33 11.67 -11.78 -6.50
N ALA A 34 11.20 -11.07 -7.54
CA ALA A 34 12.04 -10.56 -8.63
C ALA A 34 12.48 -9.11 -8.42
N VAL A 35 11.93 -8.41 -7.44
CA VAL A 35 12.24 -7.01 -7.13
C VAL A 35 12.91 -6.89 -5.77
N GLU A 36 13.75 -5.88 -5.64
CA GLU A 36 14.42 -5.58 -4.38
C GLU A 36 13.44 -4.89 -3.43
N LEU A 37 13.23 -5.47 -2.26
CA LEU A 37 12.34 -4.91 -1.23
C LEU A 37 13.14 -4.10 -0.23
N THR A 38 12.55 -2.99 0.21
CA THR A 38 13.09 -2.20 1.31
C THR A 38 12.53 -2.73 2.63
N ILE A 39 13.39 -2.93 3.64
CA ILE A 39 12.93 -3.30 4.98
C ILE A 39 12.56 -2.01 5.72
N PRO A 40 11.35 -1.90 6.29
CA PRO A 40 11.00 -0.75 7.12
C PRO A 40 12.02 -0.56 8.25
N SER A 41 12.63 0.63 8.32
CA SER A 41 13.62 1.01 9.33
C SER A 41 13.24 2.35 9.96
N GLY A 42 13.50 2.54 11.25
CA GLY A 42 13.15 3.76 11.99
C GLY A 42 12.03 3.55 13.02
N PRO A 43 11.23 4.58 13.36
CA PRO A 43 10.13 4.46 14.32
C PRO A 43 9.02 3.51 13.85
N SER A 44 8.98 3.16 12.56
CA SER A 44 8.20 2.04 12.02
C SER A 44 8.96 0.73 12.03
N LYS A 45 9.09 0.15 13.21
CA LYS A 45 9.68 -1.18 13.36
C LYS A 45 8.73 -2.24 12.77
N ASP A 46 9.29 -3.20 12.06
CA ASP A 46 8.58 -4.43 11.71
C ASP A 46 8.46 -5.31 12.96
N PHE A 47 7.21 -5.61 13.34
CA PHE A 47 6.87 -6.47 14.46
C PHE A 47 6.64 -7.93 14.03
N GLN A 48 6.72 -8.23 12.73
CA GLN A 48 6.66 -9.60 12.24
C GLN A 48 7.96 -10.33 12.57
N MET A 49 7.83 -11.54 13.09
CA MET A 49 8.95 -12.46 13.26
C MET A 49 9.28 -13.12 11.92
N HIS A 50 10.57 -13.08 11.55
CA HIS A 50 11.12 -13.67 10.32
C HIS A 50 12.09 -14.80 10.70
N ASP A 51 11.59 -15.97 11.04
CA ASP A 51 12.40 -17.13 11.46
C ASP A 51 12.97 -17.95 10.29
N GLY A 52 13.22 -17.30 9.15
CA GLY A 52 13.77 -17.93 7.95
C GLY A 52 12.76 -18.76 7.13
N THR A 53 11.53 -18.94 7.62
CA THR A 53 10.45 -19.62 6.88
C THR A 53 9.77 -18.70 5.86
N ALA A 54 9.70 -17.38 6.13
CA ALA A 54 9.27 -16.34 5.19
C ALA A 54 10.47 -15.88 4.34
N ARG A 55 10.71 -16.52 3.19
CA ARG A 55 11.86 -16.21 2.31
C ARG A 55 11.86 -14.79 1.73
N VAL A 56 10.75 -14.05 1.80
CA VAL A 56 10.63 -12.71 1.22
C VAL A 56 9.82 -11.81 2.15
N HIS A 57 10.42 -10.72 2.63
CA HIS A 57 9.75 -9.69 3.42
C HIS A 57 10.27 -8.29 3.08
N GLY A 58 9.44 -7.29 3.31
CA GLY A 58 9.76 -5.87 3.06
C GLY A 58 8.63 -5.16 2.30
N ARG A 59 8.94 -3.97 1.79
CA ARG A 59 8.00 -3.11 1.05
C ARG A 59 8.57 -2.69 -0.30
N ILE A 60 7.66 -2.40 -1.23
CA ILE A 60 7.97 -1.73 -2.49
C ILE A 60 6.85 -0.76 -2.86
N THR A 61 7.22 0.40 -3.38
CA THR A 61 6.28 1.41 -3.89
C THR A 61 6.39 1.45 -5.41
N ILE A 62 5.28 1.16 -6.10
CA ILE A 62 5.17 1.22 -7.56
C ILE A 62 4.43 2.51 -7.92
N PRO A 63 5.04 3.43 -8.68
CA PRO A 63 4.32 4.58 -9.20
C PRO A 63 3.28 4.11 -10.22
N ILE A 64 2.10 4.73 -10.24
CA ILE A 64 1.04 4.38 -11.20
C ILE A 64 1.05 5.33 -12.41
N LEU A 65 1.47 6.58 -12.22
CA LEU A 65 1.34 7.63 -13.25
C LEU A 65 2.54 7.68 -14.20
N SER A 66 3.75 7.78 -13.64
CA SER A 66 5.00 7.95 -14.40
C SER A 66 6.09 6.98 -13.94
N GLN A 67 6.97 6.64 -14.88
CA GLN A 67 8.15 5.83 -14.60
C GLN A 67 9.08 6.57 -13.63
N ASN A 68 9.76 5.82 -12.77
CA ASN A 68 10.79 6.35 -11.87
C ASN A 68 12.10 5.56 -11.98
N ALA A 69 13.09 5.88 -11.15
CA ALA A 69 14.39 5.21 -11.17
C ALA A 69 14.29 3.69 -10.95
N THR A 70 13.34 3.24 -10.12
CA THR A 70 13.10 1.83 -9.76
C THR A 70 12.29 1.07 -10.81
N PHE A 71 11.37 1.75 -11.48
CA PHE A 71 10.44 1.19 -12.45
C PHE A 71 10.44 2.03 -13.74
N SER A 72 11.50 1.83 -14.53
CA SER A 72 11.65 2.39 -15.87
C SER A 72 12.16 1.33 -16.83
N GLU A 73 11.98 1.55 -18.14
CA GLU A 73 12.37 0.61 -19.20
C GLU A 73 13.84 0.13 -19.13
N ASN A 74 14.72 0.93 -18.54
CA ASN A 74 16.14 0.62 -18.40
C ASN A 74 16.50 -0.07 -17.07
N ASN A 75 15.54 -0.29 -16.17
CA ASN A 75 15.78 -0.88 -14.86
C ASN A 75 15.59 -2.42 -14.89
N LYS A 76 16.39 -3.15 -14.09
CA LYS A 76 16.29 -4.61 -13.90
C LYS A 76 14.87 -5.08 -13.52
N ASN A 77 14.11 -4.26 -12.80
CA ASN A 77 12.77 -4.56 -12.32
C ASN A 77 11.69 -4.44 -13.41
N TRP A 78 12.01 -3.85 -14.57
CA TRP A 78 11.01 -3.53 -15.61
C TRP A 78 10.29 -4.77 -16.13
N ASN A 79 11.03 -5.83 -16.46
CA ASN A 79 10.45 -7.06 -16.99
C ASN A 79 9.54 -7.75 -15.97
N ALA A 80 9.93 -7.73 -14.69
CA ALA A 80 9.11 -8.27 -13.60
C ALA A 80 7.81 -7.47 -13.45
N LEU A 81 7.90 -6.14 -13.48
CA LEU A 81 6.73 -5.27 -13.46
C LEU A 81 5.83 -5.53 -14.69
N GLN A 82 6.40 -5.63 -15.89
CA GLN A 82 5.65 -5.85 -17.12
C GLN A 82 4.84 -7.15 -17.09
N ALA A 83 5.46 -8.24 -16.60
CA ALA A 83 4.76 -9.50 -16.40
C ALA A 83 3.63 -9.40 -15.35
N PHE A 84 3.83 -8.56 -14.32
CA PHE A 84 2.86 -8.36 -13.25
C PHE A 84 1.73 -7.36 -13.60
N THR A 85 1.94 -6.48 -14.58
CA THR A 85 1.02 -5.40 -14.94
C THR A 85 -0.43 -5.85 -15.13
N PRO A 86 -0.76 -6.95 -15.84
CA PRO A 86 -2.15 -7.38 -15.97
C PRO A 86 -2.84 -7.67 -14.64
N THR A 87 -2.10 -8.21 -13.66
CA THR A 87 -2.61 -8.46 -12.30
C THR A 87 -2.79 -7.15 -11.55
N LEU A 88 -1.80 -6.25 -11.65
CA LEU A 88 -1.87 -4.94 -11.00
C LEU A 88 -3.00 -4.08 -11.56
N GLU A 89 -3.25 -4.11 -12.87
CA GLU A 89 -4.38 -3.46 -13.53
C GLU A 89 -5.72 -3.95 -13.00
N LYS A 90 -5.89 -5.27 -12.86
CA LYS A 90 -7.10 -5.86 -12.25
C LYS A 90 -7.30 -5.27 -10.85
N PHE A 91 -6.26 -5.20 -10.04
CA PHE A 91 -6.39 -4.72 -8.67
C PHE A 91 -6.66 -3.21 -8.58
N ILE A 92 -5.97 -2.40 -9.39
CA ILE A 92 -6.21 -0.94 -9.48
C ILE A 92 -7.67 -0.67 -9.87
N CYS A 93 -8.19 -1.40 -10.86
CA CYS A 93 -9.58 -1.27 -11.29
C CYS A 93 -10.55 -1.51 -10.14
N ILE A 94 -10.39 -2.63 -9.43
CA ILE A 94 -11.31 -2.98 -8.35
C ILE A 94 -11.21 -2.00 -7.18
N ALA A 95 -10.00 -1.60 -6.79
CA ALA A 95 -9.78 -0.61 -5.74
C ALA A 95 -10.40 0.75 -6.12
N SER A 96 -10.25 1.19 -7.37
CA SER A 96 -10.79 2.48 -7.85
C SER A 96 -12.31 2.47 -7.83
N MET A 97 -12.94 1.40 -8.35
CA MET A 97 -14.40 1.24 -8.32
C MET A 97 -14.95 1.14 -6.89
N SER A 98 -14.23 0.48 -5.98
CA SER A 98 -14.63 0.34 -4.58
C SER A 98 -14.61 1.70 -3.86
N LEU A 99 -13.61 2.53 -4.15
CA LEU A 99 -13.49 3.88 -3.60
C LEU A 99 -14.52 4.83 -4.21
N MET A 100 -14.69 4.84 -5.54
CA MET A 100 -15.69 5.64 -6.24
C MET A 100 -17.08 5.48 -5.62
N LYS A 101 -17.58 4.23 -5.52
CA LYS A 101 -18.88 3.93 -4.92
C LYS A 101 -18.99 4.41 -3.47
N SER A 102 -17.90 4.30 -2.71
CA SER A 102 -17.89 4.71 -1.30
C SER A 102 -17.97 6.23 -1.16
N LEU A 103 -17.27 6.96 -2.02
CA LEU A 103 -17.27 8.42 -2.03
C LEU A 103 -18.60 8.97 -2.54
N GLU A 104 -19.18 8.40 -3.59
CA GLU A 104 -20.51 8.77 -4.08
C GLU A 104 -21.60 8.63 -3.01
N ILE A 105 -21.53 7.58 -2.19
CA ILE A 105 -22.54 7.31 -1.15
C ILE A 105 -22.32 8.15 0.11
N ASN A 106 -21.07 8.22 0.60
CA ASN A 106 -20.79 8.73 1.95
C ASN A 106 -20.19 10.14 1.96
N HIS A 107 -19.61 10.58 0.85
CA HIS A 107 -18.92 11.86 0.71
C HIS A 107 -19.24 12.55 -0.63
N PRO A 108 -20.52 12.66 -1.04
CA PRO A 108 -20.89 13.14 -2.38
C PRO A 108 -20.43 14.58 -2.65
N ALA A 109 -20.27 15.40 -1.61
CA ALA A 109 -19.61 16.69 -1.65
C ALA A 109 -19.11 17.02 -0.24
N THR A 110 -17.80 16.89 0.01
CA THR A 110 -17.22 17.36 1.26
C THR A 110 -17.20 18.90 1.25
N GLN A 111 -18.14 19.51 1.99
CA GLN A 111 -18.11 20.92 2.44
C GLN A 111 -17.97 22.00 1.33
N GLY A 112 -19.04 22.23 0.56
CA GLY A 112 -19.11 23.41 -0.33
C GLY A 112 -18.20 23.37 -1.55
N ARG A 113 -17.63 22.21 -1.86
CA ARG A 113 -16.79 21.97 -3.04
C ARG A 113 -17.64 21.54 -4.24
N THR A 114 -17.19 21.89 -5.45
CA THR A 114 -17.90 21.63 -6.71
C THR A 114 -17.72 20.20 -7.24
N GLN A 115 -16.69 19.48 -6.81
CA GLN A 115 -16.32 18.17 -7.34
C GLN A 115 -16.07 17.14 -6.22
N ASN A 116 -16.37 15.87 -6.46
CA ASN A 116 -16.09 14.81 -5.50
C ASN A 116 -14.61 14.37 -5.54
N ASP A 117 -14.11 13.79 -4.44
CA ASP A 117 -12.70 13.38 -4.29
C ASP A 117 -12.24 12.42 -5.40
N TYR A 118 -13.13 11.54 -5.89
CA TYR A 118 -12.81 10.57 -6.94
C TYR A 118 -12.55 11.25 -8.29
N GLU A 119 -13.43 12.15 -8.71
CA GLU A 119 -13.32 12.89 -9.97
C GLU A 119 -12.10 13.80 -9.97
N ALA A 120 -11.81 14.48 -8.85
CA ALA A 120 -10.60 15.29 -8.70
C ALA A 120 -9.32 14.45 -8.84
N ALA A 121 -9.27 13.28 -8.20
CA ALA A 121 -8.14 12.37 -8.38
C ALA A 121 -8.05 11.81 -9.79
N LEU A 122 -9.18 11.48 -10.41
CA LEU A 122 -9.23 10.96 -11.77
C LEU A 122 -8.66 11.98 -12.76
N GLU A 123 -9.04 13.25 -12.62
CA GLU A 123 -8.49 14.32 -13.44
C GLU A 123 -6.97 14.39 -13.31
N ILE A 124 -6.45 14.42 -12.07
CA ILE A 124 -5.00 14.46 -11.81
C ILE A 124 -4.29 13.26 -12.45
N CYS A 125 -4.85 12.05 -12.29
CA CYS A 125 -4.28 10.82 -12.82
C CYS A 125 -4.31 10.75 -14.36
N GLN A 126 -5.17 11.53 -15.02
CA GLN A 126 -5.30 11.60 -16.47
C GLN A 126 -4.53 12.76 -17.11
N ARG A 127 -3.93 13.65 -16.29
CA ARG A 127 -3.14 14.78 -16.81
C ARG A 127 -2.00 14.28 -17.68
N ALA A 128 -1.73 15.03 -18.75
CA ALA A 128 -0.57 14.81 -19.58
C ALA A 128 0.70 14.92 -18.71
N LEU A 129 1.63 13.99 -18.93
CA LEU A 129 2.89 14.02 -18.20
C LEU A 129 3.75 15.19 -18.68
N PRO A 130 4.57 15.78 -17.79
CA PRO A 130 5.57 16.77 -18.18
C PRO A 130 6.50 16.26 -19.28
N ALA A 131 7.03 17.18 -20.09
CA ALA A 131 7.98 16.84 -21.14
C ALA A 131 9.17 16.04 -20.60
N GLY A 132 9.51 14.94 -21.27
CA GLY A 132 10.61 14.06 -20.88
C GLY A 132 10.25 12.97 -19.86
N GLN A 133 9.05 13.01 -19.25
CA GLN A 133 8.57 11.91 -18.41
C GLN A 133 7.87 10.84 -19.26
N LYS A 134 8.12 9.58 -18.91
CA LYS A 134 7.44 8.44 -19.53
C LYS A 134 6.30 7.94 -18.64
N ALA A 135 5.19 7.59 -19.26
CA ALA A 135 4.07 6.98 -18.56
C ALA A 135 4.38 5.55 -18.15
N MET A 136 3.74 5.11 -17.07
CA MET A 136 3.70 3.69 -16.74
C MET A 136 2.92 2.91 -17.80
N LEU A 137 3.24 1.62 -17.93
CA LEU A 137 2.77 0.75 -19.00
C LEU A 137 1.32 0.24 -18.84
N PHE A 138 0.45 1.02 -18.19
CA PHE A 138 -0.95 0.67 -18.00
C PHE A 138 -1.81 0.98 -19.22
N SER A 139 -2.78 0.12 -19.49
CA SER A 139 -3.75 0.20 -20.58
C SER A 139 -4.65 1.42 -20.45
N ASP A 140 -5.15 1.92 -21.59
CA ASP A 140 -6.09 3.04 -21.63
C ASP A 140 -7.36 2.79 -20.81
N LYS A 141 -7.77 1.52 -20.71
CA LYS A 141 -8.90 1.13 -19.87
C LYS A 141 -8.66 1.48 -18.40
N ILE A 142 -7.48 1.18 -17.88
CA ILE A 142 -7.13 1.50 -16.48
C ILE A 142 -6.90 2.99 -16.30
N ARG A 143 -6.24 3.66 -17.26
CA ARG A 143 -6.05 5.12 -17.22
C ARG A 143 -7.36 5.89 -17.10
N ARG A 144 -8.45 5.39 -17.69
CA ARG A 144 -9.79 6.00 -17.62
C ARG A 144 -10.49 5.87 -16.26
N VAL A 145 -10.05 4.97 -15.39
CA VAL A 145 -10.70 4.69 -14.10
C VAL A 145 -9.76 4.82 -12.90
N ASN A 146 -8.46 4.98 -13.13
CA ASN A 146 -7.47 5.06 -12.06
C ASN A 146 -7.56 6.39 -11.32
N CYS A 147 -7.76 6.33 -10.01
CA CYS A 147 -7.72 7.48 -9.10
C CYS A 147 -6.53 7.42 -8.13
N PHE A 148 -5.52 6.59 -8.40
CA PHE A 148 -4.36 6.41 -7.54
C PHE A 148 -3.06 6.89 -8.18
N SER A 149 -2.20 7.47 -7.36
CA SER A 149 -0.87 7.94 -7.77
C SER A 149 0.18 6.84 -7.70
N HIS A 150 0.08 5.97 -6.71
CA HIS A 150 1.00 4.88 -6.46
C HIS A 150 0.33 3.76 -5.66
N VAL A 151 0.97 2.59 -5.68
CA VAL A 151 0.62 1.45 -4.83
C VAL A 151 1.83 1.01 -4.03
N ARG A 152 1.65 0.85 -2.73
CA ARG A 152 2.64 0.23 -1.85
C ARG A 152 2.26 -1.22 -1.62
N ILE A 153 3.20 -2.13 -1.81
CA ILE A 153 3.04 -3.55 -1.52
C ILE A 153 3.94 -3.92 -0.36
N SER A 154 3.32 -4.41 0.70
CA SER A 154 3.97 -4.84 1.93
C SER A 154 3.92 -6.37 2.00
N ALA A 155 5.08 -7.04 1.91
CA ALA A 155 5.20 -8.49 1.96
C ALA A 155 5.66 -8.93 3.35
N ASN A 156 4.84 -9.71 4.04
CA ASN A 156 5.13 -10.31 5.34
C ASN A 156 5.60 -9.32 6.41
N VAL A 157 5.24 -8.04 6.32
CA VAL A 157 5.58 -7.03 7.34
C VAL A 157 4.39 -6.76 8.25
N SER A 158 4.66 -6.46 9.52
CA SER A 158 3.70 -5.95 10.50
C SER A 158 4.21 -4.60 11.01
N MET A 159 3.58 -3.52 10.56
CA MET A 159 3.96 -2.16 10.90
C MET A 159 3.20 -1.72 12.14
N GLY A 160 3.90 -1.46 13.24
CA GLY A 160 3.29 -0.99 14.49
C GLY A 160 3.33 0.51 14.70
N ASN A 161 3.91 1.29 13.78
CA ASN A 161 3.80 2.75 13.78
C ASN A 161 3.07 3.28 12.53
N PRO A 162 1.91 3.92 12.70
CA PRO A 162 1.08 4.45 11.61
C PRO A 162 1.55 5.81 11.04
N TRP A 163 2.39 6.57 11.75
CA TRP A 163 2.74 7.95 11.34
C TRP A 163 3.60 8.06 10.08
N GLU A 164 4.36 7.02 9.72
CA GLU A 164 5.08 6.99 8.42
C GLU A 164 4.18 6.61 7.23
N LYS A 165 2.91 6.24 7.45
CA LYS A 165 1.93 6.17 6.35
C LYS A 165 1.43 7.57 5.94
N LEU A 166 1.65 8.56 6.80
CA LEU A 166 1.24 9.95 6.67
C LEU A 166 2.38 10.87 6.25
N ALA A 167 3.63 10.52 6.58
CA ALA A 167 4.77 11.14 5.94
C ALA A 167 4.62 10.91 4.43
N PRO A 168 4.73 11.96 3.59
CA PRO A 168 4.89 11.74 2.16
C PRO A 168 5.96 10.67 2.00
N ASP A 169 5.63 9.57 1.31
CA ASP A 169 6.66 8.57 0.99
C ASP A 169 7.81 9.37 0.38
N THR A 170 8.99 9.34 0.99
CA THR A 170 10.12 10.21 0.65
C THR A 170 10.46 10.08 -0.84
N ASP A 171 10.04 8.97 -1.45
CA ASP A 171 10.21 8.63 -2.84
C ASP A 171 9.10 9.16 -3.79
N THR A 172 7.88 9.46 -3.29
CA THR A 172 6.73 9.82 -4.16
C THR A 172 5.98 11.10 -3.78
N ARG A 173 6.15 11.64 -2.57
CA ARG A 173 5.45 12.85 -2.05
C ARG A 173 3.91 12.79 -2.08
N ALA A 174 3.32 11.65 -2.39
CA ALA A 174 1.87 11.53 -2.61
C ALA A 174 1.11 11.43 -1.29
N CYS A 175 0.20 12.38 -1.08
CA CYS A 175 -0.58 12.54 0.15
C CYS A 175 -2.04 12.91 -0.17
N GLY A 176 -2.71 12.10 -0.97
CA GLY A 176 -4.16 12.22 -1.20
C GLY A 176 -4.99 11.85 0.03
N PRO A 177 -6.25 12.30 0.12
CA PRO A 177 -7.06 12.15 1.33
C PRO A 177 -7.42 10.70 1.67
N TRP A 178 -7.38 9.78 0.71
CA TRP A 178 -7.74 8.38 0.93
C TRP A 178 -6.67 7.37 0.53
N VAL A 179 -6.68 6.27 1.26
CA VAL A 179 -5.97 5.02 0.94
C VAL A 179 -6.98 3.87 0.88
N VAL A 180 -6.80 2.97 -0.08
CA VAL A 180 -7.51 1.69 -0.13
C VAL A 180 -6.55 0.57 0.22
N ILE A 181 -6.90 -0.24 1.20
CA ILE A 181 -6.11 -1.38 1.67
C ILE A 181 -6.78 -2.67 1.21
N VAL A 182 -6.02 -3.52 0.54
CA VAL A 182 -6.45 -4.84 0.07
C VAL A 182 -5.39 -5.88 0.44
N PRO A 183 -5.67 -6.81 1.35
CA PRO A 183 -4.73 -7.87 1.67
C PRO A 183 -4.93 -9.08 0.74
N TRP A 184 -3.85 -9.81 0.50
CA TRP A 184 -3.78 -11.07 -0.23
C TRP A 184 -2.88 -12.05 0.51
N GLY A 185 -3.05 -13.34 0.27
CA GLY A 185 -2.22 -14.36 0.92
C GLY A 185 -3.03 -15.40 1.65
N THR A 186 -2.35 -16.11 2.54
CA THR A 186 -2.90 -17.16 3.38
C THR A 186 -2.22 -17.03 4.71
N TRP A 187 -2.95 -16.69 5.77
CA TRP A 187 -2.42 -16.68 7.12
C TRP A 187 -3.45 -17.27 8.07
N HIS A 188 -2.99 -18.12 8.97
CA HIS A 188 -3.85 -18.77 9.94
C HIS A 188 -3.97 -17.94 11.22
N VAL A 189 -5.20 -17.84 11.72
CA VAL A 189 -5.57 -17.22 12.99
C VAL A 189 -5.85 -18.35 13.98
N LEU A 190 -4.87 -18.70 14.83
CA LEU A 190 -4.98 -19.84 15.76
C LEU A 190 -4.32 -19.55 17.12
N GLY A 191 -4.95 -20.02 18.21
CA GLY A 191 -4.39 -19.94 19.57
C GLY A 191 -4.06 -18.50 20.00
N ASN A 192 -2.82 -18.27 20.46
CA ASN A 192 -2.31 -16.95 20.84
C ASN A 192 -2.29 -15.93 19.69
N TRP A 193 -2.52 -16.37 18.45
CA TRP A 193 -2.60 -15.54 17.26
C TRP A 193 -4.06 -15.26 16.83
N SER A 194 -5.03 -15.35 17.74
CA SER A 194 -6.45 -15.05 17.48
C SER A 194 -6.68 -13.64 16.91
N HIS A 195 -5.76 -12.71 17.19
CA HIS A 195 -5.75 -11.36 16.62
C HIS A 195 -4.70 -11.15 15.53
N GLY A 196 -4.07 -12.22 15.05
CA GLY A 196 -2.95 -12.15 14.12
C GLY A 196 -3.37 -11.84 12.69
N GLY A 197 -2.58 -11.03 12.00
CA GLY A 197 -2.83 -10.68 10.60
C GLY A 197 -3.92 -9.62 10.37
N ARG A 198 -4.52 -9.07 11.43
CA ARG A 198 -5.66 -8.14 11.41
C ARG A 198 -5.23 -6.69 11.22
N ILE A 199 -6.19 -5.84 10.83
CA ILE A 199 -6.00 -4.39 10.75
C ILE A 199 -6.70 -3.73 11.93
N VAL A 200 -5.96 -2.88 12.65
CA VAL A 200 -6.46 -2.15 13.82
C VAL A 200 -6.47 -0.65 13.54
N ILE A 201 -7.61 -0.01 13.83
CA ILE A 201 -7.87 1.42 13.68
C ILE A 201 -8.19 2.01 15.08
N PRO A 202 -7.72 3.22 15.45
CA PRO A 202 -7.99 3.81 16.75
C PRO A 202 -9.42 4.32 16.83
N SER A 203 -10.27 3.37 17.16
CA SER A 203 -11.61 3.49 17.72
C SER A 203 -11.99 2.16 18.40
N GLY A 204 -10.99 1.31 18.68
CA GLY A 204 -11.18 -0.08 19.13
C GLY A 204 -11.64 -1.03 18.02
N ILE A 205 -11.62 -0.59 16.76
CA ILE A 205 -12.02 -1.41 15.62
C ILE A 205 -10.86 -2.32 15.23
N ASP A 206 -10.99 -3.59 15.60
CA ASP A 206 -10.11 -4.68 15.20
C ASP A 206 -10.78 -5.49 14.07
N MET A 207 -10.38 -5.22 12.84
CA MET A 207 -10.98 -5.81 11.65
C MET A 207 -10.15 -6.97 11.10
N GLU A 208 -10.83 -8.09 10.95
CA GLU A 208 -10.36 -9.14 10.06
C GLU A 208 -10.65 -8.72 8.62
N LEU A 209 -9.59 -8.56 7.83
CA LEU A 209 -9.74 -8.48 6.39
C LEU A 209 -9.32 -9.81 5.78
N LYS A 210 -10.24 -10.46 5.10
CA LYS A 210 -9.97 -11.66 4.33
C LYS A 210 -9.23 -11.28 3.04
N PRO A 211 -8.49 -12.22 2.41
CA PRO A 211 -7.88 -11.97 1.12
C PRO A 211 -8.90 -11.46 0.09
N GLY A 212 -8.62 -10.29 -0.49
CA GLY A 212 -9.49 -9.61 -1.44
C GLY A 212 -10.53 -8.66 -0.84
N ASP A 213 -10.63 -8.52 0.49
CA ASP A 213 -11.46 -7.50 1.12
C ASP A 213 -10.90 -6.09 0.92
N TYR A 214 -11.76 -5.06 1.00
CA TYR A 214 -11.40 -3.66 0.78
C TYR A 214 -11.71 -2.81 2.00
N LEU A 215 -10.66 -2.22 2.57
CA LEU A 215 -10.78 -1.21 3.61
C LEU A 215 -10.38 0.15 3.03
N ARG A 216 -11.31 1.11 3.06
CA ARG A 216 -11.11 2.48 2.58
C ARG A 216 -10.95 3.36 3.81
N LEU A 217 -9.86 4.09 3.87
CA LEU A 217 -9.53 4.90 5.04
C LEU A 217 -9.08 6.26 4.58
N ARG A 218 -9.45 7.25 5.36
CA ARG A 218 -8.81 8.54 5.31
C ARG A 218 -7.37 8.38 5.74
N LYS A 219 -6.43 9.03 5.04
CA LYS A 219 -4.99 8.93 5.36
C LYS A 219 -4.73 9.29 6.82
N GLU A 220 -5.51 10.21 7.38
CA GLU A 220 -5.40 10.72 8.76
C GLU A 220 -5.77 9.67 9.82
N MET A 221 -6.40 8.56 9.42
CA MET A 221 -6.71 7.47 10.35
C MET A 221 -5.45 6.65 10.63
N TYR A 222 -5.19 6.38 11.90
CA TYR A 222 -4.10 5.49 12.25
C TYR A 222 -4.46 4.04 11.93
N VAL A 223 -3.52 3.32 11.35
CA VAL A 223 -3.74 1.93 10.96
C VAL A 223 -2.47 1.14 11.18
N TYR A 224 -2.53 0.15 12.04
CA TYR A 224 -1.47 -0.84 12.17
C TYR A 224 -1.99 -2.22 11.83
N ASN A 225 -1.12 -3.10 11.37
CA ASN A 225 -1.45 -4.47 11.03
C ASN A 225 -0.74 -5.40 12.00
N SER A 226 -1.48 -6.26 12.69
CA SER A 226 -0.91 -7.14 13.70
C SER A 226 0.00 -8.21 13.05
N PRO A 227 1.00 -8.72 13.79
CA PRO A 227 1.83 -9.82 13.32
C PRO A 227 0.99 -11.10 13.24
N PHE A 228 1.41 -12.06 12.44
CA PHE A 228 0.74 -13.35 12.28
C PHE A 228 1.70 -14.51 12.54
N ALA A 229 1.14 -15.70 12.79
CA ALA A 229 1.94 -16.87 13.14
C ALA A 229 2.93 -17.23 12.02
N PRO A 230 4.23 -17.42 12.31
CA PRO A 230 5.27 -17.73 11.32
C PRO A 230 5.26 -19.23 10.93
N PHE A 231 4.09 -19.79 10.61
CA PHE A 231 3.99 -21.17 10.17
C PHE A 231 4.37 -21.31 8.69
N PRO A 232 5.00 -22.43 8.27
CA PRO A 232 5.25 -22.69 6.85
C PRO A 232 3.96 -22.59 6.02
N GLY A 233 4.02 -21.81 4.94
CA GLY A 233 2.87 -21.53 4.08
C GLY A 233 2.07 -20.28 4.46
N ASN A 234 2.27 -19.72 5.66
CA ASN A 234 1.70 -18.42 6.02
C ASN A 234 2.44 -17.29 5.32
N GLN A 235 1.66 -16.41 4.71
CA GLN A 235 2.15 -15.20 4.07
C GLN A 235 1.05 -14.17 3.95
N ARG A 236 1.43 -12.89 4.02
CA ARG A 236 0.53 -11.77 3.82
C ARG A 236 1.17 -10.76 2.87
N TYR A 237 0.42 -10.37 1.86
CA TYR A 237 0.74 -9.25 0.98
C TYR A 237 -0.33 -8.19 1.17
N GLN A 238 0.04 -7.01 1.65
CA GLN A 238 -0.89 -5.89 1.81
C GLN A 238 -0.64 -4.87 0.73
N PHE A 239 -1.66 -4.61 -0.10
CA PHE A 239 -1.64 -3.58 -1.12
C PHE A 239 -2.32 -2.34 -0.55
N GLU A 240 -1.65 -1.20 -0.64
CA GLU A 240 -2.15 0.10 -0.22
C GLU A 240 -2.12 1.03 -1.43
N TYR A 241 -3.30 1.41 -1.92
CA TYR A 241 -3.48 2.29 -3.07
C TYR A 241 -3.72 3.70 -2.58
N PHE A 242 -2.83 4.62 -2.95
CA PHE A 242 -2.85 5.98 -2.44
C PHE A 242 -3.35 6.94 -3.49
N MET A 243 -4.36 7.74 -3.13
CA MET A 243 -4.81 8.83 -3.99
C MET A 243 -3.69 9.85 -4.21
N PRO A 244 -3.66 10.53 -5.37
CA PRO A 244 -2.81 11.69 -5.56
C PRO A 244 -3.16 12.77 -4.54
N HIS A 245 -2.19 13.64 -4.23
CA HIS A 245 -2.46 14.81 -3.40
C HIS A 245 -3.54 15.69 -4.03
N ILE A 246 -4.58 15.98 -3.26
CA ILE A 246 -5.66 16.90 -3.63
C ILE A 246 -5.62 18.03 -2.58
N PRO A 247 -4.91 19.14 -2.84
CA PRO A 247 -4.63 20.18 -1.85
C PRO A 247 -5.91 20.68 -1.17
N GLU A 248 -6.95 20.93 -1.96
CA GLU A 248 -8.23 21.45 -1.50
C GLU A 248 -9.02 20.47 -0.62
N HIS A 249 -8.64 19.18 -0.58
CA HIS A 249 -9.42 18.10 0.04
C HIS A 249 -8.75 17.42 1.23
N ASN A 250 -7.52 17.81 1.56
CA ASN A 250 -6.83 17.35 2.75
C ASN A 250 -7.37 18.04 4.01
N GLY A 251 -7.23 17.41 5.17
CA GLY A 251 -7.58 18.07 6.44
C GLY A 251 -6.63 19.25 6.70
N GLU A 252 -7.15 20.37 7.20
CA GLU A 252 -6.38 21.59 7.51
C GLU A 252 -5.14 21.30 8.36
N ARG A 253 -5.31 20.50 9.43
CA ARG A 253 -4.21 20.05 10.31
C ARG A 253 -3.15 19.20 9.59
N PHE A 254 -3.50 18.53 8.49
CA PHE A 254 -2.53 17.79 7.68
C PHE A 254 -1.73 18.74 6.79
N GLU A 255 -2.38 19.71 6.14
CA GLU A 255 -1.70 20.72 5.33
C GLU A 255 -0.72 21.54 6.18
N ASP A 256 -1.10 21.91 7.40
CA ASP A 256 -0.22 22.62 8.33
C ASP A 256 1.06 21.83 8.63
N VAL A 257 0.95 20.52 8.86
CA VAL A 257 2.09 19.64 9.16
C VAL A 257 2.93 19.36 7.91
N ALA A 258 2.29 19.20 6.74
CA ALA A 258 2.99 19.00 5.47
C ALA A 258 3.77 20.24 5.03
N GLU A 259 3.21 21.44 5.23
CA GLU A 259 3.90 22.72 5.01
C GLU A 259 5.06 22.92 5.99
N LEU A 260 4.87 22.61 7.28
CA LEU A 260 5.97 22.62 8.26
C LEU A 260 7.11 21.67 7.88
N ALA A 261 6.79 20.48 7.34
CA ALA A 261 7.79 19.52 6.87
C ALA A 261 8.57 20.03 5.64
N LYS A 262 7.91 20.76 4.72
CA LYS A 262 8.60 21.41 3.58
C LYS A 262 9.61 22.46 4.03
N VAL A 263 9.30 23.24 5.06
CA VAL A 263 10.21 24.24 5.63
C VAL A 263 11.46 23.59 6.25
N LEU A 264 11.29 22.44 6.90
CA LEU A 264 12.39 21.66 7.47
C LEU A 264 13.28 20.98 6.41
N GLU A 265 12.73 20.57 5.26
CA GLU A 265 13.54 20.04 4.14
C GLU A 265 14.31 21.13 3.37
N THR A 266 13.88 22.40 3.45
CA THR A 266 14.60 23.53 2.84
C THR A 266 15.76 24.08 3.66
N GLU A 267 15.91 23.64 4.92
CA GLU A 267 17.13 23.82 5.68
C GLU A 267 18.15 22.75 5.24
N CYS A 268 18.75 22.95 4.06
CA CYS A 268 20.05 22.36 3.80
C CYS A 268 20.96 22.74 4.98
N PRO A 269 21.64 21.80 5.65
CA PRO A 269 22.68 22.19 6.59
C PRO A 269 23.66 23.02 5.78
N GLU A 270 23.86 24.28 6.18
CA GLU A 270 24.97 25.08 5.70
C GLU A 270 26.22 24.20 5.81
N THR A 271 26.79 23.98 4.64
CA THR A 271 28.10 23.40 4.39
C THR A 271 29.01 23.40 5.63
N VAL A 272 29.37 22.22 6.14
CA VAL A 272 30.60 22.07 6.92
C VAL A 272 31.74 22.19 5.92
N VAL A 273 32.14 23.42 5.62
CA VAL A 273 33.40 23.75 4.95
C VAL A 273 34.45 23.94 6.03
N ASP A 274 35.52 23.16 5.90
CA ASP A 274 36.89 23.37 6.38
C ASP A 274 37.14 23.67 7.87
N SER A 275 37.62 22.65 8.56
CA SER A 275 38.91 22.66 9.28
C SER A 275 39.10 21.24 9.82
N VAL A 276 40.21 20.54 9.60
CA VAL A 276 41.53 20.91 10.11
C VAL A 276 42.61 20.32 9.19
N ALA A 277 43.42 21.19 8.61
CA ALA A 277 44.84 20.92 8.41
C ALA A 277 45.57 21.43 9.67
N PHE A 278 46.28 20.53 10.35
CA PHE A 278 47.60 20.68 10.97
C PHE A 278 47.97 19.36 11.65
#